data_AF-A0AA41X1E2-F1
#
_entry.id   AF-A0AA41X1E2-F1
#
_cell.length_a   1.000
_cell.length_b   1.000
_cell.length_c   1.000
_cell.angle_alpha   90.00
_cell.angle_beta   90.00
_cell.angle_gamma   90.00
#
_symmetry.space_group_name_H-M   'P 1'
#
loop_
_entity.id
_entity.type
_entity.pdbx_description
1 polymer ?
#
loop_
_entity_poly.entity_id
_entity_poly.type
_entity_poly.pdbx_seq_one_letter_code
_entity_poly.pdbx_strand_id
1 'polypeptide(L)'
;ESVMLGRASYMRLPDIVGVELTGKPQPGITATDIVLALTEFLRKERVVSAYLEFYGEGAAHLTLGDRATISNMTPEYGATA
;
A
#
# COMPACT_ATOMS: atom_id res chain seq x y z
N GLU A 1 15.88 -5.74 -17.57
CA GLU A 1 16.68 -5.56 -18.80
C GLU A 1 15.81 -5.37 -20.05
N SER A 2 14.83 -6.23 -20.35
CA SER A 2 13.97 -6.09 -21.55
C SER A 2 13.32 -4.71 -21.73
N VAL A 3 12.86 -4.07 -20.65
CA VAL A 3 12.27 -2.72 -20.69
C VAL A 3 13.30 -1.65 -21.11
N MET A 4 14.57 -1.80 -20.70
CA MET A 4 15.66 -0.89 -21.12
C MET A 4 15.94 -0.98 -22.63
N LEU A 5 15.54 -2.09 -23.27
CA LEU A 5 15.65 -2.31 -24.72
C LEU A 5 14.38 -1.91 -25.48
N GLY A 6 13.47 -1.16 -24.85
CA GLY A 6 12.22 -0.70 -25.47
C GLY A 6 11.14 -1.77 -25.61
N ARG A 7 11.31 -2.95 -24.99
CA ARG A 7 10.29 -4.00 -25.01
C ARG A 7 9.28 -3.76 -23.88
N ALA A 8 8.00 -3.92 -24.19
CA ALA A 8 6.94 -3.81 -23.21
C ALA A 8 7.10 -4.84 -22.08
N SER A 9 6.77 -4.43 -20.85
CA SER A 9 6.55 -5.36 -19.75
C SER A 9 5.14 -5.93 -19.88
N TYR A 10 5.02 -7.25 -19.83
CA TYR A 10 3.72 -7.92 -19.83
C TYR A 10 3.38 -8.28 -18.39
N MET A 11 2.14 -7.99 -18.00
CA MET A 11 1.59 -8.38 -16.70
C MET A 11 0.15 -8.86 -16.88
N ARG A 12 -0.28 -9.77 -16.01
CA ARG A 12 -1.72 -10.08 -15.91
C ARG A 12 -2.44 -8.85 -15.37
N LEU A 13 -3.68 -8.65 -15.81
CA LEU A 13 -4.54 -7.64 -15.20
C LEU A 13 -4.68 -7.99 -13.71
N PRO A 14 -4.25 -7.11 -12.79
CA PRO A 14 -4.32 -7.40 -11.37
C PRO A 14 -5.73 -7.16 -10.83
N ASP A 15 -6.06 -7.89 -9.77
CA ASP A 15 -7.20 -7.52 -8.93
C ASP A 15 -6.83 -6.26 -8.12
N ILE A 16 -7.77 -5.33 -8.00
CA ILE A 16 -7.57 -4.09 -7.25
C ILE A 16 -8.42 -4.16 -5.98
N VAL A 17 -7.77 -4.02 -4.83
CA VAL A 17 -8.42 -3.96 -3.51
C VAL A 17 -8.33 -2.54 -3.00
N GLY A 18 -9.49 -1.92 -2.81
CA GLY A 18 -9.59 -0.59 -2.20
C GLY A 18 -9.39 -0.69 -0.69
N VAL A 19 -8.48 0.11 -0.14
CA VAL A 19 -8.23 0.25 1.30
C VAL A 19 -8.70 1.65 1.74
N GLU A 20 -9.85 1.71 2.41
CA GLU A 20 -10.37 2.96 2.93
C GLU A 20 -9.71 3.29 4.28
N LEU A 21 -9.03 4.42 4.35
CA LEU A 21 -8.49 4.98 5.58
C LEU A 21 -9.46 6.04 6.11
N THR A 22 -9.91 5.86 7.34
CA THR A 22 -10.85 6.77 8.01
C THR A 22 -10.23 7.41 9.24
N GLY A 23 -10.65 8.64 9.55
CA GLY A 23 -10.19 9.36 10.73
C GLY A 23 -8.75 9.86 10.62
N LYS A 24 -8.19 10.28 11.75
CA LYS A 24 -6.86 10.92 11.82
C LYS A 24 -5.99 10.25 12.89
N PRO A 25 -4.69 10.03 12.63
CA PRO A 25 -3.76 9.57 13.66
C PRO A 25 -3.76 10.50 14.88
N GLN A 26 -3.79 9.89 16.07
CA GLN A 26 -3.69 10.63 17.32
C GLN A 26 -2.29 11.25 17.50
N PRO A 27 -2.15 12.32 18.31
CA PRO A 27 -0.85 12.89 18.62
C PRO A 27 0.11 11.82 19.16
N GLY A 28 1.33 11.78 18.63
CA GLY A 28 2.37 10.81 19.02
C GLY A 28 2.38 9.51 18.22
N ILE A 29 1.38 9.26 17.36
CA ILE A 29 1.42 8.16 16.40
C ILE A 29 2.35 8.53 15.24
N THR A 30 3.30 7.63 14.94
CA THR A 30 4.27 7.80 13.86
C THR A 30 3.86 7.02 12.61
N ALA A 31 4.52 7.32 11.48
CA ALA A 31 4.34 6.57 10.23
C ALA A 31 4.58 5.07 10.41
N THR A 32 5.58 4.70 11.20
CA THR A 32 5.94 3.32 11.50
C THR A 32 4.80 2.58 12.20
N ASP A 33 4.13 3.22 13.16
CA ASP A 33 3.02 2.60 13.88
C ASP A 33 1.85 2.30 12.94
N ILE A 34 1.53 3.25 12.05
CA ILE A 34 0.47 3.11 11.03
C ILE A 34 0.80 1.95 10.10
N VAL A 35 2.04 1.91 9.60
CA VAL A 35 2.51 0.88 8.68
C VAL A 35 2.46 -0.51 9.31
N LEU A 36 2.90 -0.67 10.55
CA LEU A 36 2.85 -1.95 11.24
C LEU A 36 1.40 -2.43 11.44
N ALA A 37 0.49 -1.53 11.80
CA ALA A 37 -0.93 -1.84 11.92
C ALA A 37 -1.56 -2.25 10.58
N LEU A 38 -1.27 -1.51 9.50
CA LEU A 38 -1.70 -1.88 8.14
C LEU A 38 -1.11 -3.21 7.70
N THR A 39 0.15 -3.49 8.06
CA THR A 39 0.81 -4.76 7.74
C THR A 39 0.08 -5.94 8.33
N GLU A 40 -0.24 -5.86 9.61
CA GLU A 40 -0.96 -6.91 10.32
C GLU A 40 -2.37 -7.10 9.74
N PHE A 41 -3.07 -6.00 9.50
CA PHE A 41 -4.44 -6.02 8.95
C PHE A 41 -4.48 -6.65 7.55
N LEU A 42 -3.69 -6.14 6.60
CA LEU A 42 -3.71 -6.59 5.21
C LEU A 42 -3.28 -8.05 5.06
N ARG A 43 -2.37 -8.54 5.92
CA ARG A 43 -2.04 -9.97 5.97
C ARG A 43 -3.23 -10.84 6.35
N LYS A 44 -4.07 -10.40 7.29
CA LYS A 44 -5.27 -11.14 7.70
C LYS A 44 -6.32 -11.16 6.59
N GLU A 45 -6.42 -10.08 5.82
CA GLU A 45 -7.32 -9.97 4.66
C GLU A 45 -6.85 -10.74 3.41
N ARG A 46 -5.64 -11.32 3.43
CA ARG A 46 -5.10 -12.20 2.37
C ARG A 46 -5.08 -11.55 0.98
N VAL A 47 -4.61 -10.30 0.90
CA VAL A 47 -4.49 -9.51 -0.34
C VAL A 47 -3.34 -9.94 -1.28
N VAL A 48 -3.07 -11.24 -1.34
CA VAL A 48 -1.91 -11.79 -2.06
C VAL A 48 -2.06 -11.56 -3.57
N SER A 49 -1.01 -11.04 -4.20
CA SER A 49 -0.97 -10.72 -5.64
C SER A 49 -1.96 -9.66 -6.13
N ALA A 50 -2.61 -8.92 -5.21
CA ALA A 50 -3.49 -7.81 -5.54
C ALA A 50 -2.73 -6.47 -5.59
N TYR A 51 -3.35 -5.48 -6.22
CA TYR A 51 -2.95 -4.08 -6.16
C TYR A 51 -3.78 -3.40 -5.07
N LEU A 52 -3.13 -2.64 -4.19
CA LEU A 52 -3.80 -1.91 -3.12
C LEU A 52 -4.00 -0.45 -3.52
N GLU A 53 -5.24 0.02 -3.49
CA GLU A 53 -5.58 1.42 -3.72
C GLU A 53 -6.06 2.07 -2.42
N PHE A 54 -5.23 2.93 -1.83
CA PHE A 54 -5.57 3.63 -0.59
C PHE A 54 -6.38 4.89 -0.87
N TYR A 55 -7.54 5.00 -0.22
CA TYR A 55 -8.46 6.14 -0.37
C TYR A 55 -9.10 6.53 0.97
N GLY A 56 -9.99 7.53 0.95
CA GLY A 56 -10.72 8.00 2.13
C GLY A 56 -10.09 9.20 2.84
N GLU A 57 -10.80 9.74 3.85
CA GLU A 57 -10.41 10.93 4.62
C GLU A 57 -9.02 10.77 5.27
N GLY A 58 -8.75 9.61 5.84
CA GLY A 58 -7.49 9.32 6.54
C GLY A 58 -6.29 9.34 5.61
N ALA A 59 -6.48 9.00 4.33
CA ALA A 59 -5.42 9.11 3.34
C ALA A 59 -5.00 10.58 3.12
N ALA A 60 -5.92 11.54 3.22
CA ALA A 60 -5.62 12.97 3.08
C ALA A 60 -4.73 13.50 4.22
N HIS A 61 -4.68 12.82 5.37
CA HIS A 61 -3.82 13.18 6.49
C HIS A 61 -2.40 12.61 6.41
N LEU A 62 -2.13 11.71 5.47
CA LEU A 62 -0.81 11.13 5.26
C LEU A 62 0.07 12.07 4.43
N THR A 63 1.27 12.36 4.93
CA THR A 63 2.29 13.05 4.17
C THR A 63 2.79 12.18 3.02
N LEU A 64 3.50 12.79 2.06
CA LEU A 64 4.16 12.02 1.00
C LEU A 64 5.15 10.98 1.56
N GLY A 65 5.85 11.31 2.65
CA GLY A 65 6.75 10.40 3.33
C GLY A 65 6.05 9.19 3.94
N ASP A 66 4.89 9.41 4.57
CA ASP A 66 4.09 8.32 5.14
C ASP A 66 3.58 7.38 4.03
N ARG A 67 3.07 7.96 2.94
CA ARG A 67 2.62 7.21 1.76
C ARG A 67 3.72 6.37 1.15
N ALA A 68 4.93 6.92 1.04
CA ALA A 68 6.10 6.19 0.55
C ALA A 68 6.49 5.04 1.51
N THR A 69 6.43 5.27 2.82
CA THR A 69 6.71 4.23 3.82
C THR A 69 5.70 3.09 3.74
N ILE A 70 4.40 3.39 3.61
CA ILE A 70 3.34 2.40 3.43
C ILE A 70 3.53 1.58 2.15
N SER A 71 3.83 2.26 1.04
CA SER A 71 4.01 1.61 -0.28
C SER A 71 5.27 0.76 -0.35
N ASN A 72 6.34 1.15 0.34
CA ASN A 72 7.57 0.35 0.40
C ASN A 72 7.38 -0.98 1.14
N MET A 73 6.35 -1.07 1.96
CA MET A 73 6.02 -2.27 2.75
C MET A 73 5.00 -3.18 2.05
N THR A 74 4.69 -2.91 0.78
CA THR A 74 3.82 -3.77 -0.06
C THR A 74 4.22 -5.25 -0.05
N PRO A 75 5.52 -5.63 -0.15
CA PRO A 75 5.93 -7.03 -0.06
C PRO A 75 5.54 -7.72 1.24
N GLU A 76 5.50 -6.99 2.35
CA GLU A 76 5.18 -7.50 3.67
C GLU A 76 3.70 -7.88 3.75
N TYR A 77 2.81 -7.24 2.99
CA TYR A 77 1.39 -7.57 2.89
C TYR A 77 1.12 -8.77 1.95
N GLY A 78 2.09 -9.12 1.09
CA GLY A 78 1.92 -10.08 -0.01
C GLY A 78 1.27 -9.50 -1.26
N ALA A 79 1.03 -8.19 -1.29
CA ALA A 79 0.50 -7.46 -2.44
C ALA A 79 1.58 -7.25 -3.51
N THR A 80 1.17 -6.90 -4.74
CA THR A 80 2.08 -6.65 -5.87
C THR A 80 2.40 -5.16 -6.03
N ALA A 81 1.46 -4.28 -5.68
CA ALA A 81 1.61 -2.83 -5.69
C ALA A 81 0.82 -2.23 -4.53
#